data_AF-A0A2D8UCT5-F1
#
_entry.id   AF-A0A2D8UCT5-F1
#
_cell.length_a   1.000
_cell.length_b   1.000
_cell.length_c   1.000
_cell.angle_alpha   90.00
_cell.angle_beta   90.00
_cell.angle_gamma   90.00
#
_symmetry.space_group_name_H-M   'P 1'
#
loop_
_entity.id
_entity.type
_entity.pdbx_description
1 polymer ?
#
loop_
_entity_poly.entity_id
_entity_poly.type
_entity_poly.pdbx_seq_one_letter_code
_entity_poly.pdbx_strand_id
1 'polypeptide(L)'
;MSNFSVEVRTDEPFEKALRRFTSKTRRAGLLRDLKKRRFYTKPSVQKKIDKQKSVRRQQKALRMVTTGQTRGGSNGGRSRS
;
A
#
# COMPACT_ATOMS: atom_id res chain seq x y z
N MET A 1 6.35 -14.35 -10.66
CA MET A 1 5.82 -12.98 -10.79
C MET A 1 4.37 -13.01 -10.36
N SER A 2 3.89 -12.05 -9.58
CA SER A 2 2.47 -11.98 -9.22
C SER A 2 1.65 -11.74 -10.49
N ASN A 3 0.74 -12.66 -10.81
CA ASN A 3 -0.21 -12.49 -11.92
C ASN A 3 -1.10 -11.27 -11.60
N PHE A 4 -0.81 -10.12 -12.21
CA PHE A 4 -1.51 -8.87 -12.01
C PHE A 4 -2.64 -8.74 -13.04
N SER A 5 -3.87 -9.07 -12.66
CA SER A 5 -5.07 -8.87 -13.49
C SER A 5 -6.09 -7.97 -12.78
N VAL A 6 -6.85 -7.17 -13.51
CA VAL A 6 -8.01 -6.46 -12.98
C VAL A 6 -9.14 -6.71 -13.95
N GLU A 7 -10.09 -7.53 -13.55
CA GLU A 7 -11.29 -7.79 -14.33
C GLU A 7 -12.24 -6.59 -14.21
N VAL A 8 -12.76 -6.15 -15.34
CA VAL A 8 -13.80 -5.12 -15.45
C VAL A 8 -15.13 -5.84 -15.60
N ARG A 9 -16.12 -5.48 -14.79
CA ARG A 9 -17.47 -6.03 -14.88
C ARG A 9 -18.32 -5.17 -15.81
N THR A 10 -19.21 -5.78 -16.57
CA THR A 10 -20.05 -5.09 -17.56
C THR A 10 -21.00 -4.07 -16.91
N ASP A 11 -21.46 -4.33 -15.68
CA ASP A 11 -22.42 -3.50 -14.96
C ASP A 11 -21.79 -2.48 -13.99
N GLU A 12 -20.49 -2.19 -14.11
CA GLU A 12 -19.83 -1.23 -13.23
C GLU A 12 -19.46 0.09 -13.90
N PRO A 13 -19.60 1.23 -13.21
CA PRO A 13 -19.06 2.49 -13.69
C PRO A 13 -17.54 2.41 -13.85
N PHE A 14 -17.01 2.96 -14.94
CA PHE A 14 -15.57 2.99 -15.25
C PHE A 14 -14.70 3.45 -14.06
N GLU A 15 -15.15 4.49 -13.34
CA GLU A 15 -14.46 5.06 -12.19
C GLU A 15 -14.20 4.01 -11.08
N LYS A 16 -15.12 3.07 -10.91
CA LYS A 16 -15.01 2.00 -9.93
C LYS A 16 -13.94 0.98 -10.34
N ALA A 17 -13.89 0.62 -11.62
CA ALA A 17 -12.84 -0.23 -12.17
C ALA A 17 -11.46 0.42 -12.04
N LEU A 18 -11.34 1.71 -12.36
CA LEU A 18 -10.10 2.49 -12.24
C LEU A 18 -9.61 2.57 -10.78
N ARG A 19 -10.53 2.78 -9.83
CA ARG A 19 -10.21 2.78 -8.41
C ARG A 19 -9.69 1.42 -7.93
N ARG A 20 -10.26 0.31 -8.43
CA ARG A 20 -9.75 -1.05 -8.15
C ARG A 20 -8.36 -1.24 -8.74
N PHE A 21 -8.14 -0.83 -9.99
CA PHE A 21 -6.83 -0.89 -10.64
C PHE A 21 -5.76 -0.13 -9.84
N THR A 22 -6.04 1.12 -9.48
CA THR A 22 -5.11 1.96 -8.70
C THR A 22 -4.80 1.33 -7.34
N SER A 23 -5.83 0.81 -6.67
CA SER A 23 -5.68 0.13 -5.38
C SER A 23 -4.87 -1.16 -5.50
N LYS A 24 -5.14 -2.00 -6.52
CA LYS A 24 -4.42 -3.24 -6.76
C LYS A 24 -2.97 -2.96 -7.14
N THR A 25 -2.70 -1.97 -7.99
CA THR A 25 -1.34 -1.52 -8.36
C THR A 25 -0.55 -1.09 -7.13
N ARG A 26 -1.18 -0.30 -6.25
CA ARG A 26 -0.54 0.17 -5.01
C ARG A 26 -0.29 -0.97 -4.03
N ARG A 27 -1.25 -1.90 -3.90
CA ARG A 27 -1.15 -3.08 -3.01
C ARG A 27 -0.12 -4.09 -3.50
N ALA A 28 -0.08 -4.35 -4.80
CA ALA A 28 0.88 -5.24 -5.44
C ALA A 28 2.33 -4.72 -5.34
N GLY A 29 2.52 -3.43 -5.04
CA GLY A 29 3.84 -2.85 -4.88
C GLY A 29 4.56 -2.58 -6.21
N LEU A 30 3.90 -2.77 -7.35
CA LEU A 30 4.49 -2.67 -8.70
C LEU A 30 5.29 -1.37 -8.90
N LEU A 31 4.70 -0.22 -8.57
CA LEU A 31 5.36 1.08 -8.68
C LEU A 31 6.59 1.21 -7.76
N ARG A 32 6.55 0.60 -6.57
CA ARG A 32 7.68 0.61 -5.63
C ARG A 32 8.83 -0.24 -6.14
N ASP A 33 8.51 -1.39 -6.73
CA ASP A 33 9.50 -2.30 -7.29
C ASP A 33 10.16 -1.73 -8.54
N LEU A 34 9.37 -1.14 -9.44
CA LEU A 34 9.89 -0.39 -10.59
C LEU A 34 10.85 0.72 -10.15
N LYS A 35 10.46 1.53 -9.16
CA LYS A 35 11.33 2.58 -8.61
C LYS A 35 12.61 2.02 -7.98
N LYS A 36 12.53 0.89 -7.27
CA LYS A 36 13.68 0.23 -6.63
C LYS A 36 14.65 -0.35 -7.68
N ARG A 37 14.12 -0.86 -8.79
CA ARG A 37 14.90 -1.52 -9.86
C ARG A 37 15.37 -0.59 -10.97
N ARG A 38 14.92 0.68 -10.97
CA ARG A 38 15.26 1.67 -12.03
C ARG A 38 16.77 1.87 -12.22
N PHE A 39 17.56 1.70 -11.16
CA PHE A 39 19.02 1.83 -11.22
C PHE A 39 19.70 0.70 -10.45
N TYR A 40 20.93 0.37 -10.84
CA TYR A 40 21.76 -0.52 -10.05
C TYR A 40 22.06 0.10 -8.69
N THR A 41 21.77 -0.66 -7.63
CA THR A 41 22.11 -0.29 -6.26
C THR A 41 23.07 -1.34 -5.72
N LYS A 42 24.26 -0.92 -5.28
CA LYS A 42 25.26 -1.82 -4.69
C LYS A 42 24.63 -2.61 -3.53
N PRO A 43 24.91 -3.92 -3.39
CA PRO A 43 24.30 -4.76 -2.36
C PRO A 43 24.45 -4.22 -0.92
N SER A 44 25.56 -3.57 -0.61
CA SER A 44 25.79 -2.94 0.71
C SER A 44 24.81 -1.80 0.98
N VAL A 45 24.57 -0.94 -0.02
CA VAL A 45 23.61 0.16 0.08
C VAL A 45 22.19 -0.38 0.20
N GLN A 46 21.86 -1.43 -0.55
CA GLN A 46 20.55 -2.08 -0.46
C GLN A 46 20.31 -2.66 0.94
N LYS A 47 21.29 -3.35 1.53
CA LYS A 47 21.23 -3.87 2.91
C LYS A 47 21.02 -2.74 3.94
N LYS A 48 21.72 -1.60 3.79
CA LYS A 48 21.56 -0.43 4.66
C LYS A 48 20.14 0.15 4.57
N ILE A 49 19.62 0.31 3.36
CA ILE A 49 18.26 0.81 3.11
C ILE A 49 17.21 -0.13 3.73
N ASP A 50 17.37 -1.44 3.58
CA ASP A 50 16.41 -2.43 4.09
C ASP A 50 16.43 -2.49 5.62
N LYS A 51 17.61 -2.42 6.25
CA LYS A 51 17.74 -2.29 7.72
C LYS A 51 17.02 -1.04 8.23
N GLN A 52 17.26 0.12 7.62
CA GLN A 52 16.58 1.37 8.00
C GLN A 52 15.06 1.30 7.83
N LYS A 53 14.58 0.68 6.74
CA LYS A 53 13.14 0.47 6.53
C LYS A 53 12.53 -0.44 7.59
N SER A 54 13.23 -1.50 8.00
CA SER A 54 12.78 -2.41 9.06
C SER A 54 12.64 -1.69 10.40
N VAL A 55 13.68 -0.96 10.81
CA VAL A 55 13.67 -0.17 12.06
C VAL A 55 12.51 0.85 12.06
N ARG A 56 12.31 1.57 10.94
CA ARG A 56 11.18 2.52 10.82
C ARG A 56 9.82 1.84 10.93
N ARG A 57 9.66 0.63 10.38
CA ARG A 57 8.41 -0.15 10.49
C ARG A 57 8.15 -0.58 11.93
N GLN A 58 9.18 -1.08 12.62
CA GLN A 58 9.09 -1.47 14.04
C GLN A 58 8.73 -0.27 14.91
N GLN A 59 9.43 0.86 14.75
CA GLN A 59 9.12 2.10 15.47
C GLN A 59 7.69 2.57 15.21
N LYS A 60 7.19 2.48 13.97
CA LYS A 60 5.80 2.83 13.67
C LYS A 60 4.80 1.89 14.35
N ALA A 61 5.07 0.58 14.36
CA ALA A 61 4.22 -0.39 15.05
C ALA A 61 4.17 -0.14 16.57
N LEU A 62 5.33 0.10 17.19
CA LEU A 62 5.42 0.47 18.61
C LEU A 62 4.67 1.77 18.92
N ARG A 63 4.79 2.80 18.06
CA ARG A 63 4.00 4.03 18.18
C ARG A 63 2.50 3.77 18.11
N MET A 64 2.05 2.88 17.21
CA MET A 64 0.63 2.53 17.08
C MET A 64 0.10 1.77 18.30
N VAL A 65 0.90 0.90 18.91
CA VAL A 65 0.55 0.17 20.14
C VAL A 65 0.51 1.12 21.34
N THR A 66 1.52 1.98 21.49
CA THR A 66 1.62 2.94 22.60
C THR A 66 0.59 4.06 22.53
N THR A 67 0.22 4.50 21.32
CA THR A 67 -0.85 5.50 21.09
C THR A 67 -2.23 4.84 21.01
N GLY A 68 -2.41 3.62 21.54
CA GLY A 68 -3.72 2.97 21.59
C GLY A 68 -4.76 3.93 22.14
N GLN A 69 -5.78 4.26 21.32
CA GLN A 69 -6.86 5.25 21.54
C GLN A 69 -6.61 6.69 21.03
N THR A 70 -6.52 6.91 19.72
CA THR A 70 -7.17 8.08 19.06
C THR A 70 -7.09 7.89 17.55
N ARG A 71 -7.96 7.01 17.03
CA ARG A 71 -8.56 7.02 15.69
C ARG A 71 -9.29 5.72 15.46
N GLY A 72 -10.29 5.47 16.30
CA GLY A 72 -11.54 4.95 15.75
C GLY A 72 -12.02 6.00 14.76
N GLY A 73 -11.75 5.78 13.48
CA GLY A 73 -12.41 6.54 12.42
C GLY A 73 -13.87 6.14 12.48
N SER A 74 -14.68 6.98 13.12
CA SER A 74 -16.12 7.02 12.93
C SER A 74 -16.38 7.08 11.43
N ASN A 75 -16.75 5.94 10.86
CA ASN A 75 -17.36 5.91 9.53
C ASN A 75 -18.80 6.40 9.74
N GLY A 76 -18.94 7.71 9.94
CA GLY A 76 -20.22 8.39 10.08
C GLY A 76 -20.97 8.37 8.76
N GLY A 77 -22.24 7.95 8.83
CA GLY A 77 -23.29 8.40 7.93
C GLY A 77 -23.46 7.62 6.63
N ARG A 78 -24.40 6.67 6.66
CA ARG A 78 -25.42 6.47 5.62
C ARG A 78 -26.46 5.46 6.11
N SER A 79 -27.28 5.91 7.06
CA SER A 79 -28.68 5.48 7.10
C SER A 79 -29.32 5.93 5.80
N ARG A 80 -29.71 4.98 4.96
CA ARG A 80 -30.68 5.22 3.91
C ARG A 80 -32.02 4.81 4.49
N SER A 81 -32.83 5.83 4.78
CA SER A 81 -34.29 5.74 4.77
C SER A 81 -34.78 5.25 3.42
#